data_AF-A0A7J4QL72-F1
#
_entry.id   AF-A0A7J4QL72-F1
#
_cell.length_a   1.000
_cell.length_b   1.000
_cell.length_c   1.000
_cell.angle_alpha   90.00
_cell.angle_beta   90.00
_cell.angle_gamma   90.00
#
_symmetry.space_group_name_H-M   'P 1'
#
loop_
_entity.id
_entity.type
_entity.pdbx_description
1 polymer ?
#
loop_
_entity_poly.entity_id
_entity_poly.type
_entity_poly.pdbx_seq_one_letter_code
_entity_poly.pdbx_strand_id
1 'polypeptide(L)'
;MTTAMEDPSSAVHLWRSTPWAWMKPDDAESTAIRMVLHDIEGAATAVLSEGSPDLFPVIVDGPETTLPDVDDVVRHTLANLDARPMRLDIDGTHEGVINLDLRAAGHVAVGRLHIACKGQAVVHLHVSGDAGWCGLHLTGQVANGSMLSVAVTDELHLESCVVRCDDWRVGRDATFETGTLSVGGFRRKSDLRHHLDATGGNVRIGLGVHGQGS
;
A
#
# COMPACT_ATOMS: atom_id res chain seq x y z
N MET A 1 23.36 13.46 5.68
CA MET A 1 22.73 14.79 5.57
C MET A 1 21.34 14.57 5.01
N THR A 2 20.33 14.49 5.88
CA THR A 2 18.92 14.39 5.50
C THR A 2 18.49 15.77 5.01
N THR A 3 18.26 15.91 3.70
CA THR A 3 17.50 17.04 3.17
C THR A 3 16.08 16.89 3.68
N ALA A 4 15.70 17.69 4.68
CA ALA A 4 14.32 17.78 5.13
C ALA A 4 13.47 18.20 3.93
N MET A 5 12.56 17.32 3.51
CA MET A 5 11.56 17.64 2.49
C MET A 5 10.57 18.64 3.11
N GLU A 6 10.25 19.69 2.36
CA GLU A 6 9.30 20.72 2.81
C GLU A 6 7.90 20.09 3.02
N ASP A 7 7.16 20.57 4.02
CA ASP A 7 5.79 20.08 4.24
C ASP A 7 4.89 20.50 3.04
N PRO A 8 4.01 19.61 2.53
CA PRO A 8 3.10 19.97 1.44
C PRO A 8 2.18 21.11 1.81
N SER A 9 1.92 21.96 0.81
CA SER A 9 0.94 23.03 0.92
C SER A 9 -0.45 22.46 1.23
N SER A 10 -1.21 23.16 2.07
CA SER A 10 -2.63 22.86 2.31
C SER A 10 -3.52 23.08 1.07
N ALA A 11 -2.97 23.68 0.01
CA ALA A 11 -3.60 23.78 -1.30
C ALA A 11 -3.71 22.41 -2.00
N VAL A 12 -2.79 21.47 -1.70
CA VAL A 12 -2.84 20.10 -2.21
C VAL A 12 -4.05 19.40 -1.60
N HIS A 13 -4.96 18.93 -2.44
CA HIS A 13 -6.23 18.36 -1.98
C HIS A 13 -6.03 17.21 -0.98
N LEU A 14 -4.97 16.42 -1.16
CA LEU A 14 -4.62 15.32 -0.25
C LEU A 14 -4.39 15.81 1.20
N TRP A 15 -3.79 16.99 1.38
CA TRP A 15 -3.31 17.51 2.66
C TRP A 15 -4.16 18.62 3.27
N ARG A 16 -5.23 19.04 2.58
CA ARG A 16 -6.09 20.15 3.01
C ARG A 16 -6.72 19.94 4.39
N SER A 17 -7.30 18.78 4.63
CA SER A 17 -8.09 18.51 5.86
C SER A 17 -7.30 17.75 6.93
N THR A 18 -6.19 17.14 6.54
CA THR A 18 -5.31 16.38 7.43
C THR A 18 -3.88 16.66 6.98
N PRO A 19 -3.27 17.75 7.45
CA PRO A 19 -1.95 18.17 7.01
C PRO A 19 -0.88 17.12 7.29
N TRP A 20 0.17 17.09 6.47
CA TRP A 20 1.28 16.16 6.64
C TRP A 20 1.96 16.29 8.00
N ALA A 21 2.03 17.50 8.56
CA ALA A 21 2.56 17.73 9.91
C ALA A 21 1.86 16.91 11.01
N TRP A 22 0.62 16.43 10.80
CA TRP A 22 -0.10 15.56 11.73
C TRP A 22 0.09 14.07 11.45
N MET A 23 0.55 13.74 10.25
CA MET A 23 0.65 12.38 9.72
C MET A 23 2.09 11.91 9.54
N LYS A 24 3.08 12.80 9.62
CA LYS A 24 4.49 12.45 9.46
C LYS A 24 4.99 11.57 10.61
N PRO A 25 5.93 10.66 10.35
CA PRO A 25 6.52 9.84 11.40
C PRO A 25 7.36 10.70 12.35
N ASP A 26 7.52 10.21 13.58
CA ASP A 26 8.50 10.75 14.53
C ASP A 26 9.93 10.49 14.03
N ASP A 27 10.90 11.26 14.55
CA ASP A 27 12.33 11.08 14.29
C ASP A 27 12.88 9.88 15.10
N ALA A 28 12.39 8.69 14.75
CA ALA A 28 12.79 7.41 15.32
C ALA A 28 13.25 6.46 14.22
N GLU A 29 14.11 5.49 14.58
CA GLU A 29 14.55 4.46 13.65
C GLU A 29 13.35 3.62 13.17
N SER A 30 13.24 3.45 11.85
CA SER A 30 12.18 2.64 11.26
C SER A 30 12.47 1.15 11.37
N THR A 31 11.43 0.37 11.61
CA THR A 31 11.44 -1.09 11.52
C THR A 31 10.70 -1.54 10.26
N ALA A 32 11.08 -2.70 9.72
CA ALA A 32 10.34 -3.31 8.61
C ALA A 32 9.09 -4.02 9.14
N ILE A 33 7.94 -3.81 8.47
CA ILE A 33 6.74 -4.61 8.69
C ILE A 33 7.05 -6.06 8.28
N ARG A 34 6.87 -6.99 9.21
CA ARG A 34 7.12 -8.42 8.94
C ARG A 34 5.96 -8.99 8.12
N MET A 35 6.27 -9.51 6.94
CA MET A 35 5.30 -10.12 6.03
C MET A 35 5.41 -11.65 6.05
N VAL A 36 4.30 -12.36 6.23
CA VAL A 36 4.26 -13.83 6.25
C VAL A 36 3.16 -14.32 5.34
N LEU A 37 3.56 -15.01 4.27
CA LEU A 37 2.65 -15.71 3.37
C LEU A 37 2.26 -17.04 4.02
N HIS A 38 0.96 -17.29 4.15
CA HIS A 38 0.46 -18.58 4.61
C HIS A 38 0.52 -19.63 3.50
N ASP A 39 0.52 -20.90 3.89
CA ASP A 39 0.53 -22.01 2.93
C ASP A 39 -0.66 -21.93 1.98
N ILE A 40 -0.40 -22.21 0.70
CA ILE A 40 -1.40 -22.14 -0.38
C ILE A 40 -1.64 -23.55 -0.87
N GLU A 41 -2.91 -23.94 -0.94
CA GLU A 41 -3.32 -25.23 -1.49
C GLU A 41 -3.50 -25.13 -3.02
N GLY A 42 -3.10 -26.18 -3.73
CA GLY A 42 -3.35 -26.32 -5.18
C GLY A 42 -2.11 -26.23 -6.06
N ALA A 43 -2.34 -26.19 -7.38
CA ALA A 43 -1.28 -26.19 -8.40
C ALA A 43 -0.84 -24.79 -8.84
N ALA A 44 -1.62 -23.76 -8.50
CA ALA A 44 -1.29 -22.37 -8.81
C ALA A 44 -0.19 -21.85 -7.86
N THR A 45 0.66 -20.94 -8.33
CA THR A 45 1.83 -20.50 -7.57
C THR A 45 1.60 -19.10 -7.02
N ALA A 46 1.87 -18.91 -5.72
CA ALA A 46 2.17 -17.59 -5.20
C ALA A 46 3.44 -17.62 -4.36
N VAL A 47 4.34 -16.67 -4.59
CA VAL A 47 5.66 -16.64 -3.96
C VAL A 47 5.92 -15.25 -3.41
N LEU A 48 6.21 -15.19 -2.11
CA LEU A 48 6.68 -13.98 -1.44
C LEU A 48 8.22 -13.98 -1.43
N SER A 49 8.82 -12.89 -1.90
CA SER A 49 10.27 -12.72 -1.97
C SER A 49 10.67 -11.26 -1.71
N GLU A 50 11.97 -11.00 -1.55
CA GLU A 50 12.47 -9.63 -1.50
C GLU A 50 12.18 -8.92 -2.83
N GLY A 51 11.60 -7.74 -2.75
CA GLY A 51 11.30 -6.88 -3.88
C GLY A 51 12.46 -5.95 -4.22
N SER A 52 12.39 -5.33 -5.39
CA SER A 52 13.33 -4.29 -5.80
C SER A 52 12.69 -2.90 -5.66
N PRO A 53 13.44 -1.84 -5.30
CA PRO A 53 12.90 -0.49 -5.14
C PRO A 53 12.23 0.09 -6.39
N ASP A 54 12.62 -0.36 -7.59
CA ASP A 54 12.06 0.05 -8.88
C ASP A 54 10.60 -0.37 -9.09
N LEU A 55 10.11 -1.34 -8.31
CA LEU A 55 8.70 -1.79 -8.32
C LEU A 55 7.74 -0.78 -7.70
N PHE A 56 8.26 0.30 -7.13
CA PHE A 56 7.51 1.35 -6.44
C PHE A 56 7.77 2.71 -7.08
N PRO A 57 7.47 2.89 -8.37
CA PRO A 57 7.65 4.16 -9.02
C PRO A 57 6.72 5.20 -8.38
N VAL A 58 7.25 6.40 -8.14
CA VAL A 58 6.41 7.57 -7.88
C VAL A 58 5.80 7.94 -9.23
N ILE A 59 4.52 7.60 -9.42
CA ILE A 59 3.81 7.94 -10.66
C ILE A 59 3.41 9.40 -10.58
N VAL A 60 4.13 10.24 -11.33
CA VAL A 60 3.84 11.67 -11.47
C VAL A 60 2.80 11.83 -12.57
N ASP A 61 1.55 12.10 -12.17
CA ASP A 61 0.49 12.49 -13.10
C ASP A 61 0.62 14.00 -13.40
N GLY A 62 1.40 14.37 -14.42
CA GLY A 62 1.54 15.77 -14.83
C GLY A 62 2.71 16.03 -15.79
N PRO A 63 2.79 17.21 -16.42
CA PRO A 63 4.00 17.61 -17.15
C PRO A 63 5.19 17.61 -16.19
N GLU A 64 6.33 17.06 -16.62
CA GLU A 64 7.58 17.00 -15.83
C GLU A 64 7.95 18.39 -15.27
N THR A 65 7.55 18.69 -14.04
CA THR A 65 8.02 19.87 -13.32
C THR A 65 9.16 19.49 -12.40
N THR A 66 10.26 20.22 -12.54
CA THR A 66 11.62 19.94 -12.05
C THR A 66 11.85 20.13 -10.55
N LEU A 67 10.86 19.81 -9.69
CA LEU A 67 11.04 19.78 -8.23
C LEU A 67 10.73 18.38 -7.71
N PRO A 68 11.41 17.88 -6.66
CA PRO A 68 10.92 16.70 -5.95
C PRO A 68 9.51 17.03 -5.49
N ASP A 69 8.55 16.24 -5.96
CA ASP A 69 7.15 16.56 -5.92
C ASP A 69 6.68 16.62 -4.46
N VAL A 70 6.59 17.83 -3.90
CA VAL A 70 6.16 18.07 -2.52
C VAL A 70 4.75 17.48 -2.31
N ASP A 71 3.99 17.30 -3.38
CA ASP A 71 2.64 16.71 -3.34
C ASP A 71 2.68 15.20 -3.05
N ASP A 72 3.78 14.50 -3.38
CA ASP A 72 4.00 13.06 -3.17
C ASP A 72 4.90 12.73 -1.97
N VAL A 73 4.93 13.63 -0.99
CA VAL A 73 5.72 13.54 0.27
C VAL A 73 5.64 12.18 0.95
N VAL A 74 4.48 11.50 0.93
CA VAL A 74 4.31 10.19 1.60
C VAL A 74 5.08 9.10 0.88
N ARG A 75 4.95 8.99 -0.45
CA ARG A 75 5.67 7.95 -1.22
C ARG A 75 7.18 8.13 -1.08
N HIS A 76 7.66 9.36 -1.13
CA HIS A 76 9.07 9.67 -0.87
C HIS A 76 9.49 9.30 0.56
N THR A 77 8.68 9.64 1.56
CA THR A 77 8.96 9.28 2.96
C THR A 77 9.01 7.77 3.13
N LEU A 78 8.04 7.02 2.58
CA LEU A 78 7.99 5.56 2.64
C LEU A 78 9.19 4.94 1.93
N ALA A 79 9.59 5.45 0.76
CA ALA A 79 10.75 4.97 0.04
C ALA A 79 12.07 5.24 0.80
N ASN A 80 12.17 6.36 1.53
CA ASN A 80 13.35 6.70 2.34
C ASN A 80 13.44 5.88 3.63
N LEU A 81 12.32 5.50 4.23
CA LEU A 81 12.27 4.78 5.51
C LEU A 81 12.25 3.26 5.35
N ASP A 82 11.89 2.75 4.18
CA ASP A 82 11.79 1.32 3.94
C ASP A 82 13.14 0.66 3.72
N ALA A 83 13.44 -0.29 4.60
CA ALA A 83 14.68 -1.06 4.53
C ALA A 83 14.55 -2.34 3.68
N ARG A 84 13.33 -2.86 3.43
CA ARG A 84 13.12 -4.18 2.83
C ARG A 84 11.78 -4.26 2.07
N PRO A 85 11.72 -3.76 0.82
CA PRO A 85 10.55 -3.98 -0.02
C PRO A 85 10.35 -5.47 -0.28
N MET A 86 9.10 -5.88 -0.42
CA MET A 86 8.68 -7.26 -0.68
C MET A 86 7.90 -7.35 -1.99
N ARG A 87 7.93 -8.53 -2.61
CA ARG A 87 7.19 -8.83 -3.83
C ARG A 87 6.42 -10.15 -3.68
N LEU A 88 5.13 -10.11 -4.03
CA LEU A 88 4.26 -11.28 -4.17
C LEU A 88 3.96 -11.50 -5.65
N ASP A 89 4.52 -12.58 -6.21
CA ASP A 89 4.22 -13.02 -7.57
C ASP A 89 3.14 -14.09 -7.53
N ILE A 90 2.07 -13.91 -8.32
CA ILE A 90 0.92 -14.80 -8.41
C ILE A 90 0.75 -15.23 -9.88
N ASP A 91 0.87 -16.54 -10.15
CA ASP A 91 0.59 -17.13 -11.47
C ASP A 91 -0.48 -18.23 -11.34
N GLY A 92 -1.37 -18.29 -12.32
CA GLY A 92 -2.46 -19.26 -12.42
C GLY A 92 -3.77 -18.79 -11.76
N THR A 93 -4.73 -19.71 -11.71
CA THR A 93 -6.04 -19.49 -11.09
C THR A 93 -6.05 -20.12 -9.70
N HIS A 94 -6.23 -19.28 -8.67
CA HIS A 94 -6.36 -19.67 -7.28
C HIS A 94 -7.84 -19.74 -6.89
N GLU A 95 -8.30 -20.88 -6.40
CA GLU A 95 -9.66 -21.06 -5.90
C GLU A 95 -9.83 -20.54 -4.45
N GLY A 96 -8.75 -20.60 -3.66
CA GLY A 96 -8.70 -20.13 -2.28
C GLY A 96 -8.20 -18.69 -2.14
N VAL A 97 -8.26 -18.19 -0.90
CA VAL A 97 -7.71 -16.87 -0.55
C VAL A 97 -6.23 -17.00 -0.20
N ILE A 98 -5.39 -16.22 -0.87
CA ILE A 98 -3.99 -16.05 -0.54
C ILE A 98 -3.91 -15.10 0.67
N ASN A 99 -3.55 -15.62 1.84
CA ASN A 99 -3.46 -14.84 3.06
C ASN A 99 -2.02 -14.37 3.30
N LEU A 100 -1.85 -13.08 3.56
CA LEU A 100 -0.58 -12.45 3.91
C LEU A 100 -0.74 -11.65 5.21
N ASP A 101 -0.02 -12.05 6.25
CA ASP A 101 0.03 -11.32 7.52
C ASP A 101 1.10 -10.22 7.44
N LEU A 102 0.74 -8.99 7.79
CA LEU A 102 1.63 -7.84 7.90
C LEU A 102 1.66 -7.39 9.38
N ARG A 103 2.78 -7.66 10.06
CA ARG A 103 2.95 -7.34 11.48
C ARG A 103 3.83 -6.09 11.65
N ALA A 104 3.22 -5.00 12.10
CA ALA A 104 3.88 -3.72 12.34
C ALA A 104 4.19 -3.55 13.84
N ALA A 105 5.45 -3.26 14.19
CA ALA A 105 5.88 -3.13 15.59
C ALA A 105 6.95 -2.04 15.75
N GLY A 106 7.01 -1.43 16.94
CA GLY A 106 7.96 -0.38 17.28
C GLY A 106 7.40 1.04 17.14
N HIS A 107 8.25 2.06 17.19
CA HIS A 107 7.78 3.45 17.11
C HIS A 107 7.35 3.83 15.69
N VAL A 108 8.15 3.47 14.69
CA VAL A 108 7.89 3.71 13.27
C VAL A 108 8.07 2.38 12.53
N ALA A 109 7.00 1.86 11.93
CA ALA A 109 7.03 0.64 11.13
C ALA A 109 6.69 0.94 9.67
N VAL A 110 7.48 0.42 8.73
CA VAL A 110 7.32 0.66 7.29
C VAL A 110 7.29 -0.65 6.53
N GLY A 111 6.34 -0.79 5.61
CA GLY A 111 6.25 -1.93 4.70
C GLY A 111 5.98 -1.46 3.28
N ARG A 112 6.71 -2.02 2.31
CA ARG A 112 6.44 -1.82 0.89
C ARG A 112 6.24 -3.18 0.24
N LEU A 113 5.07 -3.40 -0.37
CA LEU A 113 4.69 -4.66 -0.99
C LEU A 113 4.23 -4.42 -2.43
N HIS A 114 4.87 -5.12 -3.36
CA HIS A 114 4.44 -5.17 -4.75
C HIS A 114 3.70 -6.49 -5.02
N ILE A 115 2.52 -6.45 -5.63
CA ILE A 115 1.74 -7.63 -6.00
C ILE A 115 1.63 -7.70 -7.53
N ALA A 116 2.21 -8.73 -8.13
CA ALA A 116 2.09 -9.01 -9.56
C ALA A 116 1.20 -10.22 -9.77
N CYS A 117 0.10 -10.05 -10.51
CA CYS A 117 -0.87 -11.10 -10.76
C CYS A 117 -1.01 -11.39 -12.26
N LYS A 118 -0.81 -12.66 -12.61
CA LYS A 118 -1.07 -13.22 -13.93
C LYS A 118 -1.97 -14.44 -13.78
N GLY A 119 -3.26 -14.26 -13.98
CA GLY A 119 -4.27 -15.28 -13.73
C GLY A 119 -5.42 -14.74 -12.90
N GLN A 120 -5.88 -15.52 -11.91
CA GLN A 120 -7.02 -15.14 -11.08
C GLN A 120 -6.71 -15.42 -9.61
N ALA A 121 -6.87 -14.42 -8.74
CA ALA A 121 -6.64 -14.61 -7.31
C ALA A 121 -7.42 -13.63 -6.43
N VAL A 122 -7.66 -14.07 -5.20
CA VAL A 122 -8.09 -13.22 -4.09
C VAL A 122 -6.96 -13.19 -3.06
N VAL A 123 -6.49 -12.00 -2.72
CA VAL A 123 -5.45 -11.77 -1.73
C VAL A 123 -6.06 -11.06 -0.53
N HIS A 124 -5.81 -11.57 0.66
CA HIS A 124 -6.15 -10.92 1.91
C HIS A 124 -4.87 -10.47 2.64
N LEU A 125 -4.77 -9.16 2.85
CA LEU A 125 -3.70 -8.51 3.60
C LEU A 125 -4.23 -8.20 5.01
N HIS A 126 -3.72 -8.91 6.02
CA HIS A 126 -4.06 -8.65 7.42
C HIS A 126 -2.96 -7.81 8.09
N VAL A 127 -3.23 -6.52 8.25
CA VAL A 127 -2.32 -5.57 8.91
C VAL A 127 -2.67 -5.51 10.39
N SER A 128 -1.70 -5.80 11.25
CA SER A 128 -1.90 -5.77 12.71
C SER A 128 -0.61 -5.43 13.45
N GLY A 129 -0.74 -5.09 14.73
CA GLY A 129 0.38 -4.84 15.63
C GLY A 129 0.25 -3.55 16.43
N ASP A 130 1.34 -3.16 17.07
CA ASP A 130 1.40 -2.10 18.09
C ASP A 130 2.25 -0.90 17.68
N ALA A 131 2.55 -0.77 16.38
CA ALA A 131 3.36 0.33 15.88
C ALA A 131 2.73 1.70 16.21
N GLY A 132 3.52 2.61 16.78
CA GLY A 132 3.05 3.99 17.06
C GLY A 132 2.70 4.73 15.77
N TRP A 133 3.52 4.55 14.75
CA TRP A 133 3.31 5.01 13.38
C TRP A 133 3.51 3.87 12.39
N CYS A 134 2.59 3.70 11.44
CA CYS A 134 2.62 2.65 10.42
C CYS A 134 2.51 3.25 9.02
N GLY A 135 3.51 3.01 8.19
CA GLY A 135 3.56 3.39 6.80
C GLY A 135 3.49 2.18 5.88
N LEU A 136 2.51 2.14 4.98
CA LEU A 136 2.33 1.04 4.04
C LEU A 136 2.28 1.55 2.60
N HIS A 137 3.15 1.03 1.73
CA HIS A 137 3.10 1.28 0.29
C HIS A 137 2.73 -0.02 -0.42
N LEU A 138 1.53 -0.09 -0.96
CA LEU A 138 1.09 -1.19 -1.81
C LEU A 138 1.25 -0.77 -3.27
N THR A 139 1.88 -1.61 -4.06
CA THR A 139 1.87 -1.44 -5.51
C THR A 139 1.44 -2.74 -6.16
N GLY A 140 0.98 -2.66 -7.39
CA GLY A 140 0.77 -3.91 -8.11
C GLY A 140 0.44 -3.75 -9.57
N GLN A 141 0.51 -4.90 -10.23
CA GLN A 141 0.28 -5.06 -11.64
C GLN A 141 -0.66 -6.23 -11.87
N VAL A 142 -1.82 -5.94 -12.48
CA VAL A 142 -2.77 -6.96 -12.94
C VAL A 142 -2.54 -7.15 -14.43
N ALA A 143 -2.03 -8.33 -14.83
CA ALA A 143 -1.73 -8.63 -16.21
C ALA A 143 -2.99 -8.64 -17.09
N ASN A 144 -2.80 -8.59 -18.41
CA ASN A 144 -3.91 -8.62 -19.36
C ASN A 144 -4.79 -9.86 -19.15
N GLY A 145 -6.11 -9.68 -19.21
CA GLY A 145 -7.11 -10.74 -19.01
C GLY A 145 -7.10 -11.38 -17.62
N SER A 146 -6.38 -10.81 -16.65
CA SER A 146 -6.28 -11.33 -15.29
C SER A 146 -7.31 -10.71 -14.35
N MET A 147 -7.60 -11.38 -13.24
CA MET A 147 -8.51 -10.91 -12.19
C MET A 147 -7.81 -10.95 -10.83
N LEU A 148 -7.76 -9.81 -10.15
CA LEU A 148 -7.17 -9.72 -8.82
C LEU A 148 -8.13 -8.97 -7.89
N SER A 149 -8.50 -9.60 -6.78
CA SER A 149 -9.20 -8.93 -5.68
C SER A 149 -8.28 -8.85 -4.46
N VAL A 150 -8.08 -7.65 -3.91
CA VAL A 150 -7.23 -7.41 -2.73
C VAL A 150 -8.07 -6.85 -1.60
N ALA A 151 -8.27 -7.64 -0.54
CA ALA A 151 -8.88 -7.21 0.70
C ALA A 151 -7.81 -6.82 1.72
N VAL A 152 -7.92 -5.64 2.32
CA VAL A 152 -7.04 -5.17 3.39
C VAL A 152 -7.84 -5.04 4.66
N THR A 153 -7.48 -5.81 5.68
CA THR A 153 -8.03 -5.68 7.04
C THR A 153 -6.96 -5.07 7.93
N ASP A 154 -7.28 -3.97 8.58
CA ASP A 154 -6.35 -3.24 9.46
C ASP A 154 -6.86 -3.21 10.91
N GLU A 155 -6.12 -3.92 11.76
CA GLU A 155 -6.30 -4.10 13.20
C GLU A 155 -5.05 -3.61 13.97
N LEU A 156 -4.54 -2.43 13.62
CA LEU A 156 -3.50 -1.75 14.39
C LEU A 156 -4.01 -1.21 15.73
N HIS A 157 -3.09 -0.96 16.67
CA HIS A 157 -3.41 -0.38 17.97
C HIS A 157 -4.22 0.93 17.84
N LEU A 158 -5.11 1.20 18.80
CA LEU A 158 -6.07 2.30 18.74
C LEU A 158 -5.39 3.67 18.68
N GLU A 159 -4.15 3.80 19.15
CA GLU A 159 -3.38 5.05 19.13
C GLU A 159 -2.48 5.19 17.89
N SER A 160 -2.41 4.17 17.03
CA SER A 160 -1.51 4.18 15.87
C SER A 160 -1.88 5.28 14.86
N CYS A 161 -0.87 5.98 14.36
CA CYS A 161 -0.99 6.85 13.18
C CYS A 161 -0.66 6.03 11.92
N VAL A 162 -1.54 6.05 10.92
CA VAL A 162 -1.43 5.19 9.74
C VAL A 162 -1.41 6.02 8.46
N VAL A 163 -0.40 5.82 7.62
CA VAL A 163 -0.38 6.31 6.24
C VAL A 163 -0.28 5.15 5.27
N ARG A 164 -1.13 5.16 4.25
CA ARG A 164 -1.12 4.14 3.21
C ARG A 164 -1.13 4.78 1.83
N CYS A 165 -0.25 4.31 0.96
CA CYS A 165 -0.27 4.62 -0.47
C CYS A 165 -0.51 3.35 -1.27
N ASP A 166 -1.40 3.43 -2.26
CA ASP A 166 -1.61 2.38 -3.24
C ASP A 166 -1.33 2.90 -4.65
N ASP A 167 -0.60 2.13 -5.45
CA ASP A 167 -0.41 2.39 -6.87
C ASP A 167 -0.63 1.10 -7.68
N TRP A 168 -1.77 1.03 -8.37
CA TRP A 168 -2.19 -0.15 -9.12
C TRP A 168 -2.17 0.10 -10.62
N ARG A 169 -1.60 -0.83 -11.38
CA ARG A 169 -1.61 -0.86 -12.84
C ARG A 169 -2.48 -2.00 -13.35
N VAL A 170 -3.51 -1.68 -14.12
CA VAL A 170 -4.50 -2.65 -14.60
C VAL A 170 -4.38 -2.81 -16.11
N GLY A 171 -4.07 -4.03 -16.54
CA GLY A 171 -3.87 -4.39 -17.94
C GLY A 171 -5.16 -4.41 -18.77
N ARG A 172 -4.99 -4.77 -20.05
CA ARG A 172 -6.09 -4.91 -21.02
C ARG A 172 -7.05 -6.00 -20.58
N ASP A 173 -8.35 -5.72 -20.64
CA ASP A 173 -9.41 -6.69 -20.29
C ASP A 173 -9.24 -7.32 -18.89
N ALA A 174 -8.48 -6.65 -18.01
CA ALA A 174 -8.22 -7.12 -16.66
C ALA A 174 -9.23 -6.55 -15.67
N THR A 175 -9.48 -7.26 -14.57
CA THR A 175 -10.36 -6.80 -13.49
C THR A 175 -9.55 -6.69 -12.21
N PHE A 176 -9.59 -5.52 -11.59
CA PHE A 176 -9.02 -5.27 -10.28
C PHE A 176 -10.10 -4.86 -9.29
N GLU A 177 -10.13 -5.50 -8.14
CA GLU A 177 -10.99 -5.10 -7.03
C GLU A 177 -10.13 -4.86 -5.79
N THR A 178 -10.41 -3.80 -5.05
CA THR A 178 -9.82 -3.62 -3.73
C THR A 178 -10.86 -3.22 -2.70
N GLY A 179 -10.76 -3.85 -1.53
CA GLY A 179 -11.59 -3.57 -0.36
C GLY A 179 -10.69 -3.24 0.82
N THR A 180 -11.00 -2.20 1.57
CA THR A 180 -10.32 -1.94 2.86
C THR A 180 -11.35 -1.90 3.99
N LEU A 181 -11.12 -2.70 5.01
CA LEU A 181 -11.81 -2.62 6.30
C LEU A 181 -10.79 -2.19 7.35
N SER A 182 -11.00 -1.01 7.93
CA SER A 182 -10.16 -0.52 9.01
C SER A 182 -10.94 -0.39 10.30
N VAL A 183 -10.48 -1.11 11.33
CA VAL A 183 -11.08 -1.12 12.68
C VAL A 183 -10.13 -0.62 13.77
N GLY A 184 -8.84 -0.48 13.46
CA GLY A 184 -7.80 0.10 14.32
C GLY A 184 -7.25 1.45 13.84
N GLY A 185 -6.34 2.02 14.63
CA GLY A 185 -5.67 3.30 14.38
C GLY A 185 -6.47 4.55 14.77
N PHE A 186 -5.79 5.55 15.34
CA PHE A 186 -6.40 6.82 15.76
C PHE A 186 -6.54 7.81 14.61
N ARG A 187 -5.46 7.97 13.83
CA ARG A 187 -5.40 8.84 12.65
C ARG A 187 -4.98 8.01 11.46
N ARG A 188 -5.75 8.09 10.37
CA ARG A 188 -5.44 7.39 9.12
C ARG A 188 -5.54 8.34 7.93
N LYS A 189 -4.59 8.20 7.02
CA LYS A 189 -4.67 8.76 5.67
C LYS A 189 -4.31 7.70 4.65
N SER A 190 -5.19 7.49 3.68
CA SER A 190 -4.91 6.65 2.52
C SER A 190 -4.95 7.48 1.24
N ASP A 191 -4.00 7.26 0.34
CA ASP A 191 -3.99 7.75 -1.04
C ASP A 191 -3.98 6.54 -1.97
N LEU A 192 -5.03 6.37 -2.78
CA LEU A 192 -5.21 5.16 -3.60
C LEU A 192 -5.27 5.54 -5.09
N ARG A 193 -4.24 5.19 -5.85
CA ARG A 193 -4.11 5.50 -7.28
C ARG A 193 -4.23 4.23 -8.11
N HIS A 194 -4.99 4.33 -9.20
CA HIS A 194 -5.31 3.21 -10.07
C HIS A 194 -5.21 3.67 -11.52
N HIS A 195 -4.32 3.05 -12.27
CA HIS A 195 -4.06 3.35 -13.67
C HIS A 195 -4.64 2.24 -14.54
N LEU A 196 -5.66 2.58 -15.33
CA LEU A 196 -6.18 1.71 -16.39
C LEU A 196 -5.29 1.88 -17.62
N ASP A 197 -4.21 1.10 -17.70
CA ASP A 197 -3.16 1.26 -18.72
C ASP A 197 -3.61 0.85 -20.13
N ALA A 198 -4.72 0.11 -20.25
CA ALA A 198 -5.23 -0.37 -21.51
C ALA A 198 -6.76 -0.51 -21.55
N THR A 199 -7.31 -0.65 -22.76
CA THR A 199 -8.75 -0.79 -23.02
C THR A 199 -9.34 -2.01 -22.31
N GLY A 200 -10.58 -1.89 -21.86
CA GLY A 200 -11.35 -3.01 -21.29
C GLY A 200 -11.02 -3.33 -19.83
N GLY A 201 -10.06 -2.63 -19.21
CA GLY A 201 -9.77 -2.75 -17.79
C GLY A 201 -10.93 -2.26 -16.90
N ASN A 202 -11.12 -2.91 -15.76
CA ASN A 202 -12.15 -2.58 -14.77
C ASN A 202 -11.53 -2.47 -13.36
N VAL A 203 -11.94 -1.44 -12.60
CA VAL A 203 -11.54 -1.23 -11.22
C VAL A 203 -12.78 -1.04 -10.34
N ARG A 204 -12.85 -1.80 -9.23
CA ARG A 204 -13.89 -1.65 -8.19
C ARG A 204 -13.23 -1.41 -6.83
N ILE A 205 -13.69 -0.37 -6.12
CA ILE A 205 -13.09 0.06 -4.86
C ILE A 205 -14.16 0.09 -3.78
N GLY A 206 -13.91 -0.61 -2.67
CA GLY A 206 -14.73 -0.58 -1.46
C GLY A 206 -13.92 -0.08 -0.27
N LEU A 207 -14.46 0.87 0.49
CA LEU A 207 -13.83 1.41 1.70
C LEU A 207 -14.83 1.38 2.85
N GLY A 208 -14.44 0.68 3.92
CA GLY A 208 -15.12 0.67 5.21
C GLY A 208 -14.16 1.14 6.29
N VAL A 209 -14.48 2.26 6.93
CA VAL A 209 -13.68 2.81 8.03
C VAL A 209 -14.57 2.91 9.24
N HIS A 210 -14.18 2.23 10.32
CA HIS A 210 -14.85 2.35 11.60
C HIS A 210 -14.08 3.30 12.51
N GLY A 211 -14.56 4.54 12.62
CA GLY A 211 -14.02 5.49 13.59
C GLY A 211 -14.59 5.22 14.98
N GLN A 212 -13.72 5.01 15.97
CA GLN A 212 -14.11 5.09 17.37
C GLN A 212 -14.27 6.58 17.69
N GLY A 213 -15.51 7.08 17.71
CA GLY A 213 -15.79 8.46 18.10
C GLY A 213 -15.33 8.68 19.54
N SER A 214 -14.34 9.55 19.73
CA SER A 214 -14.00 10.14 21.04
C SER A 214 -14.85 11.38 21.27
#